data_AF-A0A093DKX9-F1
#
_entry.id   AF-A0A093DKX9-F1
#
_cell.length_a   1.000
_cell.length_b   1.000
_cell.length_c   1.000
_cell.angle_alpha   90.00
_cell.angle_beta   90.00
_cell.angle_gamma   90.00
#
_symmetry.space_group_name_H-M   'P 1'
#
loop_
_entity.id
_entity.type
_entity.pdbx_description
1 polymer ?
#
loop_
_entity_poly.entity_id
_entity_poly.type
_entity_poly.pdbx_seq_one_letter_code
_entity_poly.pdbx_strand_id
1 'polypeptide(L)'
;QVFLDYGFHPLVQRWIIGQCLCVDERTVGSYGIRGNGDTAFLYLLSAHTAELTEQQYEEDQARVMLSCTSSPTEDSAVARRYNTLPSTSPRKGVAPGMETPALGGPVPGLSISAVSLQAGWACPKCTFINKPTRPGCEMCSTDRPDDYVVPGGYKPDETELWRMQQEQEGIRQYQQ
;
A
#
# COMPACT_ATOMS: atom_id res chain seq x y z
N GLN A 1 -15.11 -8.11 -10.16
CA GLN A 1 -14.62 -7.31 -9.01
C GLN A 1 -14.34 -8.27 -7.86
N VAL A 2 -13.27 -8.11 -7.08
CA VAL A 2 -12.82 -9.16 -6.12
C VAL A 2 -13.93 -9.69 -5.19
N PHE A 3 -14.83 -8.83 -4.73
CA PHE A 3 -15.97 -9.26 -3.92
C PHE A 3 -16.95 -10.16 -4.69
N LEU A 4 -17.26 -9.82 -5.94
CA LEU A 4 -18.14 -10.62 -6.80
C LEU A 4 -17.49 -11.93 -7.25
N ASP A 5 -16.20 -11.87 -7.60
CA ASP A 5 -15.52 -12.99 -8.25
C ASP A 5 -15.06 -14.05 -7.22
N TYR A 6 -14.76 -13.62 -5.99
CA TYR A 6 -14.16 -14.47 -4.95
C TYR A 6 -14.88 -14.42 -3.60
N GLY A 7 -15.90 -13.57 -3.41
CA GLY A 7 -16.66 -13.49 -2.16
C GLY A 7 -15.96 -12.73 -1.03
N PHE A 8 -14.79 -12.13 -1.27
CA PHE A 8 -14.10 -11.36 -0.23
C PHE A 8 -14.71 -9.96 -0.10
N HIS A 9 -15.38 -9.68 1.01
CA HIS A 9 -16.00 -8.38 1.26
C HIS A 9 -14.96 -7.23 1.29
N PRO A 10 -15.25 -6.03 0.78
CA PRO A 10 -14.29 -4.92 0.77
C PRO A 10 -13.67 -4.61 2.14
N LEU A 11 -14.43 -4.73 3.23
CA LEU A 11 -13.93 -4.48 4.60
C LEU A 11 -12.80 -5.44 5.02
N VAL A 12 -12.79 -6.67 4.52
CA VAL A 12 -11.72 -7.64 4.85
C VAL A 12 -10.52 -7.54 3.90
N GLN A 13 -10.64 -6.79 2.81
CA GLN A 13 -9.58 -6.65 1.82
C GLN A 13 -8.55 -5.61 2.25
N ARG A 14 -7.27 -5.97 2.18
CA ARG A 14 -6.20 -4.98 2.30
C ARG A 14 -5.15 -5.16 1.22
N TRP A 15 -4.98 -4.11 0.44
CA TRP A 15 -4.14 -4.12 -0.76
C TRP A 15 -2.73 -3.66 -0.44
N ILE A 16 -1.75 -4.40 -0.95
CA ILE A 16 -0.33 -4.03 -0.91
C ILE A 16 0.16 -3.87 -2.34
N ILE A 17 0.58 -2.67 -2.69
CA ILE A 17 1.11 -2.32 -4.01
C ILE A 17 2.41 -1.55 -3.80
N GLY A 18 3.48 -1.95 -4.49
CA GLY A 18 4.77 -1.27 -4.38
C GLY A 18 5.33 -1.25 -2.95
N GLN A 19 5.11 -2.33 -2.18
CA GLN A 19 5.49 -2.45 -0.75
C GLN A 19 4.73 -1.52 0.22
N CYS A 20 3.66 -0.87 -0.24
CA CYS A 20 2.85 0.03 0.56
C CYS A 20 1.45 -0.51 0.77
N LEU A 21 0.90 -0.32 1.97
CA LEU A 21 -0.52 -0.55 2.23
C LEU A 21 -1.35 0.54 1.54
N CYS A 22 -2.31 0.15 0.73
CA CYS A 22 -3.15 1.08 -0.01
C CYS A 22 -4.27 1.65 0.84
N VAL A 23 -4.66 2.88 0.51
CA VAL A 23 -5.85 3.57 1.03
C VAL A 23 -6.73 4.01 -0.14
N ASP A 24 -8.03 4.15 0.09
CA ASP A 24 -9.02 4.32 -0.96
C ASP A 24 -8.95 5.69 -1.66
N GLU A 25 -8.39 6.71 -1.00
CA GLU A 25 -8.31 8.08 -1.52
C GLU A 25 -7.19 8.28 -2.55
N ARG A 26 -6.36 7.27 -2.78
CA ARG A 26 -5.20 7.35 -3.68
C ARG A 26 -5.43 6.50 -4.92
N THR A 27 -4.96 7.02 -6.06
CA THR A 27 -5.02 6.29 -7.32
C THR A 27 -3.99 5.16 -7.34
N VAL A 28 -4.30 4.09 -8.07
CA VAL A 28 -3.40 2.93 -8.20
C VAL A 28 -2.05 3.32 -8.85
N GLY A 29 -2.06 4.32 -9.74
CA GLY A 29 -0.83 4.87 -10.33
C GLY A 29 0.12 5.50 -9.32
N SER A 30 -0.40 6.05 -8.21
CA SER A 30 0.44 6.59 -7.13
C SER A 30 1.22 5.51 -6.37
N TYR A 31 0.76 4.26 -6.45
CA TYR A 31 1.46 3.08 -5.90
C TYR A 31 2.36 2.38 -6.92
N GLY A 32 2.50 2.93 -8.12
CA GLY A 32 3.43 2.43 -9.14
C GLY A 32 2.82 1.46 -10.15
N ILE A 33 1.50 1.26 -10.18
CA ILE A 33 0.86 0.54 -11.29
C ILE A 33 0.86 1.44 -12.54
N ARG A 34 1.59 1.01 -13.56
CA ARG A 34 1.81 1.69 -14.84
C ARG A 34 1.22 0.89 -16.01
N GLY A 35 1.08 -0.43 -15.86
CA GLY A 35 0.49 -1.25 -16.90
C GLY A 35 0.40 -2.74 -16.56
N ASN A 36 0.15 -3.52 -17.60
CA ASN A 36 0.00 -4.96 -17.49
C ASN A 36 1.30 -5.61 -17.02
N GLY A 37 1.19 -6.54 -16.07
CA GLY A 37 2.33 -7.23 -15.46
C GLY A 37 2.78 -6.62 -14.14
N ASP A 38 2.32 -5.42 -13.80
CA ASP A 38 2.50 -4.88 -12.45
C ASP A 38 1.69 -5.69 -11.45
N THR A 39 2.28 -5.93 -10.28
CA THR A 39 1.74 -6.85 -9.28
C THR A 39 1.12 -6.08 -8.11
N ALA A 40 -0.06 -6.53 -7.70
CA ALA A 40 -0.69 -6.15 -6.44
C ALA A 40 -0.89 -7.41 -5.61
N PHE A 41 -0.72 -7.29 -4.30
CA PHE A 41 -1.01 -8.34 -3.34
C PHE A 41 -2.24 -7.96 -2.54
N LEU A 42 -3.06 -8.95 -2.22
CA LEU A 42 -4.21 -8.81 -1.35
C LEU A 42 -3.95 -9.68 -0.11
N TYR A 43 -3.98 -9.09 1.07
CA TYR A 43 -4.11 -9.85 2.31
C TYR A 43 -5.52 -9.70 2.86
N LEU A 44 -5.99 -10.76 3.49
CA LEU A 44 -7.34 -10.84 4.02
C LEU A 44 -7.31 -10.77 5.54
N LEU A 45 -8.18 -9.94 6.07
CA LEU A 45 -8.50 -9.94 7.50
C LEU A 45 -9.56 -10.97 7.81
N SER A 46 -9.61 -11.38 9.08
CA SER A 46 -10.78 -12.08 9.61
C SER A 46 -11.98 -11.12 9.63
N ALA A 47 -13.19 -11.68 9.51
CA ALA A 47 -14.43 -10.91 9.63
C ALA A 47 -14.49 -10.14 10.96
N HIS A 48 -14.04 -10.77 12.05
CA HIS A 48 -13.98 -10.15 13.38
C HIS A 48 -13.06 -8.92 13.41
N THR A 49 -11.85 -9.02 12.83
CA THR A 49 -10.91 -7.88 12.78
C THR A 49 -11.40 -6.74 11.91
N ALA A 50 -12.21 -7.05 10.90
CA ALA A 50 -12.80 -6.06 9.99
C ALA A 50 -14.16 -5.53 10.46
N GLU A 51 -14.63 -5.94 11.64
CA GLU A 51 -15.95 -5.60 12.18
C GLU A 51 -17.10 -5.93 11.21
N LEU A 52 -16.91 -6.95 10.37
CA LEU A 52 -17.88 -7.39 9.39
C LEU A 52 -18.83 -8.42 10.00
N THR A 53 -20.11 -8.07 10.08
CA THR A 53 -21.17 -8.98 10.51
C THR A 53 -21.69 -9.81 9.33
N GLU A 54 -22.24 -10.99 9.64
CA GLU A 54 -22.89 -11.86 8.65
C GLU A 54 -24.07 -11.16 7.97
N GLN A 55 -24.91 -10.46 8.75
CA GLN A 55 -26.03 -9.70 8.22
C GLN A 55 -25.59 -8.63 7.20
N GLN A 56 -24.52 -7.87 7.51
CA GLN A 56 -24.01 -6.85 6.60
C GLN A 56 -23.45 -7.46 5.33
N TYR A 57 -22.74 -8.60 5.44
CA TYR A 57 -22.25 -9.34 4.29
C TYR A 57 -23.39 -9.79 3.37
N GLU A 58 -24.44 -10.39 3.91
CA GLU A 58 -25.60 -10.86 3.14
C GLU A 58 -26.33 -9.70 2.45
N GLU A 59 -26.54 -8.59 3.16
CA GLU A 59 -27.20 -7.41 2.59
C GLU A 59 -26.40 -6.83 1.43
N ASP A 60 -25.08 -6.65 1.60
CA ASP A 60 -24.22 -6.10 0.55
C ASP A 60 -24.03 -7.08 -0.60
N GLN A 61 -23.98 -8.38 -0.33
CA GLN A 61 -23.97 -9.40 -1.39
C GLN A 61 -25.27 -9.36 -2.21
N ALA A 62 -26.43 -9.29 -1.55
CA ALA A 62 -27.72 -9.15 -2.23
C ALA A 62 -27.79 -7.86 -3.05
N ARG A 63 -27.34 -6.74 -2.48
CA ARG A 63 -27.30 -5.42 -3.14
C ARG A 63 -26.53 -5.46 -4.45
N VAL A 64 -25.37 -6.12 -4.47
CA VAL A 64 -24.55 -6.26 -5.68
C VAL A 64 -25.17 -7.25 -6.66
N MET A 65 -25.81 -8.34 -6.20
CA MET A 65 -26.52 -9.25 -7.11
C MET A 65 -27.72 -8.58 -7.81
N LEU A 66 -28.49 -7.74 -7.09
CA LEU A 66 -29.60 -6.99 -7.68
C LEU A 66 -29.14 -5.93 -8.69
N SER A 67 -27.96 -5.32 -8.49
CA SER A 67 -27.43 -4.34 -9.44
C SER A 67 -26.92 -4.98 -10.73
N CYS A 68 -26.50 -6.25 -10.71
CA CYS A 68 -26.10 -6.99 -11.91
C CYS A 68 -27.28 -7.48 -12.77
N THR A 69 -28.47 -7.71 -12.19
CA THR A 69 -29.64 -8.24 -12.93
C THR A 69 -30.57 -7.17 -13.50
N SER A 70 -30.35 -5.89 -13.19
CA SER A 70 -31.16 -4.77 -13.66
C SER A 70 -30.68 -4.14 -14.98
N SER A 71 -29.76 -4.80 -15.71
CA SER A 71 -29.45 -4.41 -17.08
C SER A 71 -30.72 -4.61 -17.94
N PRO A 72 -31.26 -3.57 -18.61
CA PRO A 72 -32.43 -3.72 -19.46
C PRO A 72 -32.05 -4.62 -20.64
N THR A 73 -32.95 -5.55 -20.96
CA THR A 73 -33.04 -6.18 -22.27
C THR A 73 -33.03 -5.09 -23.34
N GLU A 74 -32.12 -5.17 -24.32
CA GLU A 74 -32.43 -5.19 -25.76
C GLU A 74 -31.24 -5.77 -26.54
N ASP A 75 -31.49 -6.96 -27.08
CA ASP A 75 -30.97 -7.61 -28.28
C ASP A 75 -29.60 -7.17 -28.87
N SER A 76 -28.58 -8.02 -28.77
CA SER A 76 -28.08 -8.81 -29.92
C SER A 76 -26.78 -9.53 -29.56
N ALA A 77 -26.72 -10.78 -30.01
CA ALA A 77 -25.70 -11.77 -29.72
C ALA A 77 -24.26 -11.35 -30.04
N VAL A 78 -23.34 -11.51 -29.08
CA VAL A 78 -22.07 -12.21 -29.34
C VAL A 78 -21.70 -13.05 -28.13
N ALA A 79 -21.65 -14.35 -28.37
CA ALA A 79 -21.34 -15.40 -27.44
C ALA A 79 -20.02 -15.21 -26.66
N ARG A 80 -20.07 -15.67 -25.40
CA ARG A 80 -19.02 -16.42 -24.69
C ARG A 80 -17.59 -16.18 -25.17
N ARG A 81 -16.79 -15.39 -24.43
CA ARG A 81 -15.34 -15.63 -24.32
C ARG A 81 -14.84 -15.23 -22.94
N TYR A 82 -14.97 -16.14 -21.99
CA TYR A 82 -13.99 -16.26 -20.92
C TYR A 82 -12.86 -17.18 -21.41
N ASN A 83 -11.64 -16.71 -21.19
CA ASN A 83 -10.38 -17.45 -21.06
C ASN A 83 -9.42 -17.61 -22.26
N THR A 84 -8.16 -17.30 -21.91
CA THR A 84 -6.85 -17.89 -22.29
C THR A 84 -6.08 -17.38 -23.53
N LEU A 85 -4.87 -16.84 -23.21
CA LEU A 85 -3.64 -16.63 -24.03
C LEU A 85 -3.18 -17.91 -24.79
N PRO A 86 -2.07 -17.93 -25.58
CA PRO A 86 -1.26 -16.90 -26.26
C PRO A 86 -1.14 -17.19 -27.80
N SER A 87 -0.44 -16.35 -28.60
CA SER A 87 0.55 -16.79 -29.63
C SER A 87 1.05 -15.65 -30.54
N THR A 88 2.39 -15.48 -30.55
CA THR A 88 3.32 -15.26 -31.68
C THR A 88 3.11 -14.14 -32.72
N SER A 89 4.14 -13.27 -32.75
CA SER A 89 4.66 -12.32 -33.76
C SER A 89 4.70 -12.84 -35.25
N PRO A 90 5.14 -12.09 -36.31
CA PRO A 90 6.04 -10.91 -36.28
C PRO A 90 5.98 -9.83 -37.43
N ARG A 91 6.84 -8.79 -37.26
CA ARG A 91 7.43 -7.84 -38.28
C ARG A 91 6.53 -6.68 -38.77
N LYS A 92 6.99 -5.48 -39.13
CA LYS A 92 8.30 -4.77 -39.15
C LYS A 92 8.03 -3.27 -39.47
N GLY A 93 8.81 -2.37 -38.85
CA GLY A 93 9.33 -1.10 -39.40
C GLY A 93 8.39 0.12 -39.51
N VAL A 94 8.81 1.39 -39.47
CA VAL A 94 10.11 2.10 -39.42
C VAL A 94 9.83 3.54 -38.91
N ALA A 95 10.75 4.15 -38.13
CA ALA A 95 10.74 5.57 -37.70
C ALA A 95 11.45 6.49 -38.74
N PRO A 96 11.48 7.85 -38.68
CA PRO A 96 12.28 8.59 -37.66
C PRO A 96 11.85 10.05 -37.33
N GLY A 97 12.53 10.65 -36.32
CA GLY A 97 12.68 12.11 -36.09
C GLY A 97 12.26 12.58 -34.68
N MET A 98 13.15 12.66 -33.67
CA MET A 98 14.02 13.81 -33.27
C MET A 98 13.17 15.02 -32.80
N GLU A 99 13.26 15.58 -31.58
CA GLU A 99 14.45 16.05 -30.86
C GLU A 99 14.26 16.14 -29.32
N THR A 100 15.38 16.06 -28.59
CA THR A 100 15.60 16.46 -27.18
C THR A 100 15.76 17.99 -27.04
N PRO A 101 15.61 18.56 -25.83
CA PRO A 101 16.83 18.96 -25.14
C PRO A 101 16.84 18.64 -23.64
N ALA A 102 18.01 18.27 -23.15
CA ALA A 102 18.38 18.19 -21.75
C ALA A 102 18.69 19.60 -21.20
N LEU A 103 18.27 19.89 -19.97
CA LEU A 103 18.95 20.84 -19.09
C LEU A 103 18.90 20.31 -17.65
N GLY A 104 20.07 19.93 -17.14
CA GLY A 104 20.31 19.74 -15.72
C GLY A 104 20.45 21.08 -14.99
N GLY A 105 20.14 21.07 -13.70
CA GLY A 105 20.38 22.18 -12.77
C GLY A 105 19.89 21.82 -11.37
N PRO A 106 20.62 22.20 -10.29
CA PRO A 106 20.51 21.58 -8.97
C PRO A 106 19.33 22.09 -8.15
N VAL A 107 18.85 21.21 -7.25
CA VAL A 107 17.89 21.48 -6.18
C VAL A 107 18.32 22.66 -5.30
N PRO A 108 17.48 23.69 -5.11
CA PRO A 108 17.57 24.58 -3.96
C PRO A 108 16.56 24.12 -2.91
N GLY A 109 17.07 23.81 -1.73
CA GLY A 109 16.32 23.37 -0.57
C GLY A 109 15.09 24.23 -0.28
N LEU A 110 13.93 23.58 -0.26
CA LEU A 110 12.77 24.10 0.43
C LEU A 110 12.96 23.79 1.92
N SER A 111 13.31 24.85 2.64
CA SER A 111 13.32 24.93 4.09
C SER A 111 12.01 24.39 4.67
N ILE A 112 12.05 23.18 5.23
CA ILE A 112 10.91 22.62 5.97
C ILE A 112 10.93 23.26 7.36
N SER A 113 10.39 24.47 7.44
CA SER A 113 10.14 25.12 8.72
C SER A 113 8.79 24.68 9.26
N ALA A 114 8.87 23.75 10.21
CA ALA A 114 8.02 23.58 11.39
C ALA A 114 6.50 23.69 11.20
N VAL A 115 5.87 22.55 10.92
CA VAL A 115 4.53 22.23 11.46
C VAL A 115 4.51 20.76 11.88
N SER A 116 4.34 20.55 13.18
CA SER A 116 4.45 19.28 13.89
C SER A 116 3.45 18.21 13.43
N LEU A 117 3.84 17.38 12.46
CA LEU A 117 3.14 16.14 12.12
C LEU A 117 4.17 15.01 11.97
N GLN A 118 4.40 14.31 13.08
CA GLN A 118 5.04 12.99 13.19
C GLN A 118 6.37 12.82 12.43
N ALA A 119 7.41 13.55 12.87
CA ALA A 119 8.76 13.39 12.34
C ALA A 119 9.35 12.04 12.75
N GLY A 120 9.17 10.99 11.94
CA GLY A 120 9.80 9.67 12.08
C GLY A 120 11.04 9.50 11.20
N TRP A 121 11.53 8.26 11.05
CA TRP A 121 12.56 7.90 10.05
C TRP A 121 12.00 6.93 9.01
N ALA A 122 12.24 7.22 7.74
CA ALA A 122 11.83 6.35 6.64
C ALA A 122 12.75 5.14 6.54
N CYS A 123 12.19 3.94 6.49
CA CYS A 123 12.98 2.73 6.30
C CYS A 123 13.66 2.72 4.92
N PRO A 124 14.99 2.51 4.81
CA PRO A 124 15.66 2.48 3.51
C PRO A 124 15.27 1.26 2.66
N LYS A 125 14.64 0.24 3.25
CA LYS A 125 14.21 -0.99 2.55
C LYS A 125 12.75 -0.96 2.11
N CYS A 126 11.82 -0.61 3.01
CA CYS A 126 10.38 -0.67 2.74
C CYS A 126 9.67 0.69 2.81
N THR A 127 10.40 1.78 3.03
CA THR A 127 9.89 3.17 3.07
C THR A 127 8.90 3.50 4.19
N PHE A 128 8.52 2.54 5.03
CA PHE A 128 7.67 2.78 6.20
C PHE A 128 8.28 3.84 7.14
N ILE A 129 7.46 4.79 7.60
CA ILE A 129 7.88 5.86 8.51
C ILE A 129 7.80 5.33 9.94
N ASN A 130 8.94 5.00 10.51
CA ASN A 130 9.06 4.50 11.87
C ASN A 130 9.09 5.65 12.88
N LYS A 131 8.65 5.36 14.10
CA LYS A 131 8.78 6.30 15.20
C LYS A 131 10.26 6.61 15.51
N PRO A 132 10.61 7.85 15.91
CA PRO A 132 11.99 8.30 16.10
C PRO A 132 12.86 7.39 16.96
N THR A 133 12.29 6.86 18.04
CA THR A 133 13.03 6.09 19.04
C THR A 133 13.23 4.62 18.67
N ARG A 134 12.66 4.14 17.55
CA ARG A 134 12.77 2.72 17.14
C ARG A 134 14.16 2.43 16.56
N PRO A 135 14.89 1.44 17.08
CA PRO A 135 16.21 1.05 16.54
C PRO A 135 16.12 0.29 15.21
N GLY A 136 14.97 -0.32 14.91
CA GLY A 136 14.73 -1.05 13.67
C GLY A 136 13.30 -0.86 13.17
N CYS A 137 13.08 -1.19 11.90
CA CYS A 137 11.83 -0.94 11.21
C CYS A 137 10.73 -1.87 11.73
N GLU A 138 9.55 -1.32 11.99
CA GLU A 138 8.40 -2.10 12.44
C GLU A 138 7.93 -3.15 11.42
N MET A 139 8.01 -2.80 10.14
CA MET A 139 7.46 -3.65 9.07
C MET A 139 8.42 -4.73 8.61
N CYS A 140 9.72 -4.46 8.63
CA CYS A 140 10.71 -5.35 7.99
C CYS A 140 12.00 -5.54 8.78
N SER A 141 12.08 -5.00 10.00
CA SER A 141 13.22 -5.11 10.92
C SER A 141 14.55 -4.55 10.39
N THR A 142 14.55 -3.84 9.26
CA THR A 142 15.74 -3.14 8.76
C THR A 142 16.17 -2.11 9.80
N ASP A 143 17.47 -2.05 10.09
CA ASP A 143 18.02 -1.13 11.07
C ASP A 143 17.73 0.33 10.71
N ARG A 144 17.61 1.15 11.76
CA ARG A 144 17.54 2.60 11.62
C ARG A 144 18.84 3.10 11.01
N PRO A 145 18.81 4.04 10.05
CA PRO A 145 20.02 4.67 9.54
C PRO A 145 20.90 5.24 10.66
N ASP A 146 22.21 4.98 10.60
CA ASP A 146 23.18 5.41 11.63
C ASP A 146 23.29 6.94 11.75
N ASP A 147 22.97 7.67 10.67
CA ASP A 147 22.99 9.14 10.60
C ASP A 147 21.70 9.80 11.11
N TYR A 148 20.65 9.03 11.37
CA TYR A 148 19.40 9.57 11.90
C TYR A 148 19.53 9.93 13.39
N VAL A 149 19.21 11.17 13.72
CA VAL A 149 19.17 11.67 15.10
C VAL A 149 17.73 11.90 15.53
N VAL A 150 17.36 11.38 16.70
CA VAL A 150 16.05 11.64 17.31
C VAL A 150 15.92 13.15 17.59
N PRO A 151 14.87 13.83 17.08
CA PRO A 151 14.70 15.26 17.31
C PRO A 151 14.59 15.60 18.80
N GLY A 152 15.34 16.61 19.27
CA GLY A 152 15.42 16.97 20.69
C GLY A 152 14.12 17.47 21.36
N GLY A 153 13.08 17.75 20.57
CA GLY A 153 11.73 18.10 21.06
C GLY A 153 10.70 16.96 20.93
N TYR A 154 11.11 15.78 20.48
CA TYR A 154 10.21 14.64 20.33
C TYR A 154 9.73 14.14 21.69
N LYS A 155 8.41 14.01 21.84
CA LYS A 155 7.79 13.40 23.02
C LYS A 155 7.25 12.03 22.60
N PRO A 156 7.87 10.93 23.08
CA PRO A 156 7.34 9.60 22.83
C PRO A 156 5.93 9.43 23.40
N ASP A 157 5.10 8.65 22.71
CA ASP A 157 3.78 8.29 23.23
C ASP A 157 3.83 7.19 24.29
N GLU A 158 2.70 6.92 24.95
CA GLU A 158 2.61 5.92 26.04
C GLU A 158 3.12 4.55 25.63
N THR A 159 2.81 4.11 24.41
CA THR A 159 3.24 2.82 23.86
C THR A 159 4.75 2.78 23.66
N GLU A 160 5.36 3.86 23.16
CA GLU A 160 6.82 3.95 23.04
C GLU A 160 7.52 3.95 24.40
N LEU A 161 7.00 4.72 25.35
CA LEU A 161 7.56 4.80 26.70
C LEU A 161 7.57 3.44 27.37
N TRP A 162 6.47 2.70 27.27
CA TRP A 162 6.38 1.35 27.84
C TRP A 162 7.40 0.39 27.22
N ARG A 163 7.56 0.42 25.88
CA ARG A 163 8.58 -0.36 25.18
C ARG A 163 9.99 -0.02 25.69
N MET A 164 10.33 1.26 25.77
CA MET A 164 11.65 1.71 26.22
C MET A 164 11.93 1.30 27.68
N GLN A 165 10.91 1.35 28.54
CA GLN A 165 11.04 0.91 29.94
C GLN A 165 11.31 -0.59 30.04
N GLN A 166 10.59 -1.42 29.26
CA GLN A 166 10.82 -2.87 29.22
C GLN A 166 12.23 -3.21 28.75
N GLU A 167 12.72 -2.52 27.71
CA GLU A 167 14.09 -2.70 27.20
C GLU A 167 15.15 -2.36 28.27
N GLN A 168 14.98 -1.23 28.96
CA GLN A 168 15.89 -0.83 30.04
C GLN A 168 15.89 -1.83 31.20
N GLU A 169 14.73 -2.33 31.59
CA GLU A 169 14.63 -3.33 32.65
C GLU A 169 15.30 -4.64 32.24
N GLY A 170 15.06 -5.11 31.03
CA GLY A 170 15.72 -6.30 30.49
C GLY A 170 17.25 -6.18 30.46
N ILE A 171 17.78 -5.02 30.05
CA ILE A 171 19.22 -4.74 30.08
C ILE A 171 19.76 -4.77 31.52
N ARG A 172 19.04 -4.18 32.48
CA ARG A 172 19.46 -4.16 33.89
C ARG A 172 19.45 -5.55 34.53
N GLN A 173 18.51 -6.41 34.14
CA GLN A 173 18.45 -7.80 34.60
C GLN A 173 19.61 -8.64 34.06
N TYR A 174 20.00 -8.43 32.79
CA TYR A 174 21.13 -9.15 32.20
C TYR A 174 22.49 -8.78 32.82
N GLN A 175 22.61 -7.57 33.38
CA GLN A 175 23.85 -7.07 33.97
C GLN A 175 24.09 -7.51 35.43
N GLN A 176 23.10 -8.14 36.07
CA GLN A 176 23.20 -8.69 37.44
C GLN A 176 23.59 -10.17 37.40
#